data_AF-A0A2R6DV42-F1
#
_entry.id   AF-A0A2R6DV42-F1
#
_cell.length_a   1.000
_cell.length_b   1.000
_cell.length_c   1.000
_cell.angle_alpha   90.00
_cell.angle_beta   90.00
_cell.angle_gamma   90.00
#
_symmetry.space_group_name_H-M   'P 1'
#
loop_
_entity.id
_entity.type
_entity.pdbx_description
1 polymer ?
#
loop_
_entity_poly.entity_id
_entity_poly.type
_entity_poly.pdbx_seq_one_letter_code
_entity_poly.pdbx_strand_id
1 'polypeptide(L)'
;MPAGEDTGPADAGKPVEETVELGVELLAHLEGAELSLGDVVDRIETITSDPAITREILDTAEMRGIIEREDGIVRPQSHAYVSFESDVVQREGEFTCRRCGASISTGHFVKFDAAEHGPFGSSCIRKVTGRE
;
A
#
# COMPACT_ATOMS: atom_id res chain seq x y z
N MET A 1 -6.55 18.40 -22.93
CA MET A 1 -7.66 18.57 -21.98
C MET A 1 -7.19 17.97 -20.66
N PRO A 2 -7.03 18.77 -19.60
CA PRO A 2 -6.59 18.30 -18.29
C PRO A 2 -7.80 17.90 -17.42
N ALA A 3 -7.70 16.77 -16.73
CA ALA A 3 -8.55 16.35 -15.62
C ALA A 3 -7.59 15.71 -14.61
N GLY A 4 -7.57 16.02 -13.32
CA GLY A 4 -8.19 17.07 -12.53
C GLY A 4 -7.34 17.20 -11.26
N GLU A 5 -7.31 18.39 -10.68
CA GLU A 5 -6.82 18.62 -9.32
C GLU A 5 -7.81 18.01 -8.33
N ASP A 6 -7.31 17.29 -7.32
CA ASP A 6 -7.93 17.29 -5.99
C ASP A 6 -6.89 17.04 -4.89
N THR A 7 -6.88 17.92 -3.88
CA THR A 7 -5.95 17.94 -2.74
C THR A 7 -6.78 17.95 -1.45
N GLY A 8 -6.90 16.79 -0.81
CA GLY A 8 -7.14 16.54 0.63
C GLY A 8 -8.57 16.74 1.20
N PRO A 9 -8.96 16.12 2.35
CA PRO A 9 -8.15 15.39 3.34
C PRO A 9 -8.63 13.94 3.67
N ALA A 10 -7.83 13.30 4.53
CA ALA A 10 -7.96 11.99 5.15
C ALA A 10 -9.38 11.48 5.51
N ASP A 11 -9.58 10.18 5.24
CA ASP A 11 -10.42 9.24 5.99
C ASP A 11 -11.96 9.46 5.98
N ALA A 12 -12.63 9.16 4.86
CA ALA A 12 -14.02 8.67 4.86
C ALA A 12 -14.48 8.20 3.46
N GLY A 13 -14.28 6.91 3.15
CA GLY A 13 -14.94 6.25 2.03
C GLY A 13 -14.26 6.43 0.66
N LYS A 14 -13.03 5.93 0.52
CA LYS A 14 -12.45 5.71 -0.81
C LYS A 14 -13.41 4.82 -1.62
N PRO A 15 -13.73 5.15 -2.89
CA PRO A 15 -14.42 4.20 -3.75
C PRO A 15 -13.60 2.92 -3.84
N VAL A 16 -14.32 1.81 -4.01
CA VAL A 16 -13.73 0.46 -4.05
C VAL A 16 -12.59 0.41 -5.06
N GLU A 17 -12.77 1.06 -6.22
CA GLU A 17 -11.77 1.21 -7.27
C GLU A 17 -10.46 1.86 -6.79
N GLU A 18 -10.51 3.00 -6.08
CA GLU A 18 -9.28 3.64 -5.54
C GLU A 18 -8.54 2.74 -4.55
N THR A 19 -9.29 1.94 -3.78
CA THR A 19 -8.69 0.97 -2.83
C THR A 19 -8.03 -0.17 -3.58
N VAL A 20 -8.64 -0.62 -4.67
CA VAL A 20 -8.07 -1.64 -5.55
C VAL A 20 -6.80 -1.13 -6.20
N GLU A 21 -6.83 0.06 -6.80
CA GLU A 21 -5.66 0.64 -7.48
C GLU A 21 -4.52 0.89 -6.50
N LEU A 22 -4.82 1.41 -5.29
CA LEU A 22 -3.83 1.55 -4.22
C LEU A 22 -3.20 0.23 -3.82
N GLY A 23 -4.01 -0.83 -3.70
CA GLY A 23 -3.51 -2.17 -3.39
C GLY A 23 -2.61 -2.70 -4.50
N VAL A 24 -3.01 -2.52 -5.75
CA VAL A 24 -2.24 -2.94 -6.93
C VAL A 24 -0.91 -2.19 -7.02
N GLU A 25 -0.92 -0.87 -6.79
CA GLU A 25 0.31 -0.07 -6.70
C GLU A 25 1.21 -0.54 -5.56
N LEU A 26 0.66 -0.83 -4.38
CA LEU A 26 1.45 -1.37 -3.27
C LEU A 26 2.20 -2.63 -3.72
N LEU A 27 1.50 -3.57 -4.37
CA LEU A 27 2.09 -4.82 -4.87
C LEU A 27 3.15 -4.59 -5.95
N ALA A 28 2.93 -3.61 -6.83
CA ALA A 28 3.87 -3.24 -7.87
C ALA A 28 5.21 -2.76 -7.31
N HIS A 29 5.17 -2.17 -6.12
CA HIS A 29 6.34 -1.55 -5.51
C HIS A 29 6.93 -2.32 -4.33
N LEU A 30 6.54 -3.59 -4.14
CA LEU A 30 7.15 -4.44 -3.13
C LEU A 30 8.58 -4.82 -3.54
N GLU A 31 9.56 -4.37 -2.74
CA GLU A 31 10.93 -4.88 -2.79
C GLU A 31 10.99 -6.26 -2.11
N GLY A 32 10.93 -7.34 -2.91
CA GLY A 32 11.10 -8.70 -2.39
C GLY A 32 10.92 -9.72 -3.50
N ALA A 33 11.98 -10.45 -3.83
CA ALA A 33 12.01 -11.34 -4.99
C ALA A 33 10.89 -12.40 -4.99
N GLU A 34 10.40 -12.80 -3.81
CA GLU A 34 9.44 -13.89 -3.63
C GLU A 34 8.74 -13.68 -2.27
N LEU A 35 7.45 -13.34 -2.26
CA LEU A 35 6.65 -13.22 -1.03
C LEU A 35 5.64 -14.36 -0.95
N SER A 36 5.33 -14.83 0.26
CA SER A 36 4.23 -15.78 0.40
C SER A 36 2.89 -15.10 0.14
N LEU A 37 1.87 -15.83 -0.32
CA LEU A 37 0.52 -15.27 -0.43
C LEU A 37 0.04 -14.65 0.89
N GLY A 38 0.42 -15.25 2.03
CA GLY A 38 0.09 -14.72 3.36
C GLY A 38 0.73 -13.36 3.63
N ASP A 39 2.01 -13.20 3.29
CA ASP A 39 2.74 -11.92 3.41
C ASP A 39 2.15 -10.81 2.54
N VAL A 40 1.65 -11.18 1.36
CA VAL A 40 0.96 -10.27 0.45
C VAL A 40 -0.40 -9.88 1.02
N VAL A 41 -1.17 -10.86 1.51
CA VAL A 41 -2.48 -10.62 2.12
C VAL A 41 -2.36 -9.73 3.37
N ASP A 42 -1.41 -10.00 4.27
CA ASP A 42 -1.17 -9.18 5.49
C ASP A 42 -0.92 -7.70 5.15
N ARG A 43 -0.24 -7.45 4.02
CA ARG A 43 0.00 -6.10 3.49
C ARG A 43 -1.26 -5.48 2.91
N ILE A 44 -2.02 -6.22 2.11
CA ILE A 44 -3.30 -5.72 1.58
C ILE A 44 -4.28 -5.42 2.73
N GLU A 45 -4.26 -6.21 3.81
CA GLU A 45 -5.08 -6.00 5.02
C GLU A 45 -4.81 -4.66 5.73
N THR A 46 -3.67 -4.02 5.47
CA THR A 46 -3.39 -2.66 5.96
C THR A 46 -4.17 -1.58 5.22
N ILE A 47 -4.59 -1.85 3.98
CA ILE A 47 -5.37 -0.96 3.11
C ILE A 47 -6.85 -1.27 3.25
N THR A 48 -7.21 -2.55 3.20
CA THR A 48 -8.60 -3.01 3.20
C THR A 48 -8.73 -4.31 3.97
N SER A 49 -9.71 -4.37 4.88
CA SER A 49 -10.08 -5.62 5.57
C SER A 49 -11.19 -6.38 4.85
N ASP A 50 -11.64 -5.89 3.68
CA ASP A 50 -12.70 -6.52 2.89
C ASP A 50 -12.13 -7.61 1.98
N PRO A 51 -12.49 -8.89 2.18
CA PRO A 51 -11.92 -10.00 1.42
C PRO A 51 -12.31 -9.96 -0.07
N ALA A 52 -13.40 -9.27 -0.42
CA ALA A 52 -13.77 -9.02 -1.81
C ALA A 52 -12.75 -8.11 -2.49
N ILE A 53 -12.38 -7.00 -1.84
CA ILE A 53 -11.41 -6.04 -2.36
C ILE A 53 -10.02 -6.67 -2.41
N THR A 54 -9.62 -7.44 -1.39
CA THR A 54 -8.34 -8.17 -1.39
C THR A 54 -8.19 -9.08 -2.61
N ARG A 55 -9.24 -9.82 -2.97
CA ARG A 55 -9.24 -10.68 -4.17
C ARG A 55 -9.18 -9.87 -5.44
N GLU A 56 -9.93 -8.78 -5.51
CA GLU A 56 -9.97 -7.89 -6.68
C GLU A 56 -8.61 -7.23 -6.93
N ILE A 57 -7.89 -6.83 -5.87
CA ILE A 57 -6.51 -6.34 -5.93
C ILE A 57 -5.58 -7.39 -6.54
N LEU A 58 -5.61 -8.62 -6.01
CA LEU A 58 -4.75 -9.71 -6.49
C LEU A 58 -5.05 -10.08 -7.94
N ASP A 59 -6.33 -10.15 -8.31
CA ASP A 59 -6.78 -10.47 -9.66
C ASP A 59 -6.36 -9.37 -10.64
N THR A 60 -6.57 -8.11 -10.27
CA THR A 60 -6.17 -6.94 -11.08
C THR A 60 -4.65 -6.88 -11.24
N ALA A 61 -3.89 -7.13 -10.16
CA ALA A 61 -2.43 -7.12 -10.21
C ALA A 61 -1.88 -8.24 -11.09
N GLU A 62 -2.44 -9.45 -11.02
CA GLU A 62 -2.07 -10.55 -11.92
C GLU A 62 -2.47 -10.25 -13.37
N MET A 63 -3.69 -9.77 -13.60
CA MET A 63 -4.20 -9.46 -14.93
C MET A 63 -3.37 -8.37 -15.62
N ARG A 64 -2.87 -7.39 -14.85
CA ARG A 64 -1.95 -6.34 -15.32
C ARG A 64 -0.51 -6.82 -15.46
N GLY A 65 -0.18 -8.06 -15.06
CA GLY A 65 1.18 -8.62 -15.09
C GLY A 65 2.13 -8.00 -14.07
N ILE A 66 1.58 -7.42 -12.99
CA ILE A 66 2.34 -6.77 -11.93
C ILE A 66 2.92 -7.80 -10.96
N ILE A 67 2.14 -8.86 -10.69
CA ILE A 67 2.54 -10.00 -9.88
C ILE A 67 2.36 -11.31 -10.67
N GLU A 68 3.14 -12.31 -10.31
CA GLU A 68 3.00 -13.69 -10.75
C GLU A 68 2.80 -14.57 -9.53
N ARG A 69 1.77 -15.42 -9.51
CA ARG A 69 1.53 -16.37 -8.42
C ARG A 69 1.80 -17.80 -8.86
N GLU A 70 2.74 -18.46 -8.19
CA GLU A 70 3.11 -19.86 -8.46
C GLU A 70 3.30 -20.59 -7.12
N ASP A 71 2.67 -21.76 -6.95
CA ASP A 71 2.79 -22.60 -5.74
C ASP A 71 2.55 -21.88 -4.39
N GLY A 72 1.69 -20.85 -4.39
CA GLY A 72 1.40 -20.04 -3.19
C GLY A 72 2.46 -18.98 -2.87
N ILE A 73 3.41 -18.78 -3.77
CA ILE A 73 4.42 -17.72 -3.76
C ILE A 73 3.99 -16.66 -4.79
N VAL A 74 4.00 -15.40 -4.38
CA VAL A 74 3.72 -14.23 -5.20
C VAL A 74 5.04 -13.51 -5.50
N ARG A 75 5.38 -13.39 -6.77
CA ARG A 75 6.57 -12.70 -7.28
C ARG A 75 6.13 -11.40 -7.95
N PRO A 76 6.45 -10.22 -7.39
CA PRO A 76 6.25 -8.96 -8.10
C PRO A 76 7.19 -8.92 -9.31
N GLN A 77 6.63 -8.77 -10.50
CA GLN A 77 7.36 -8.64 -11.77
C GLN A 77 7.70 -7.17 -12.08
N SER A 78 7.17 -6.24 -11.28
CA SER A 78 7.33 -4.81 -11.50
C SER A 78 8.67 -4.33 -10.97
N HIS A 79 9.40 -3.59 -11.81
CA HIS A 79 10.66 -2.91 -11.47
C HIS A 79 10.45 -1.50 -10.89
N ALA A 80 9.20 -1.12 -10.59
CA ALA A 80 8.86 0.18 -10.03
C ALA A 80 8.96 0.08 -8.51
N TYR A 81 9.98 0.66 -7.88
CA TYR A 81 10.20 0.55 -6.44
C TYR A 81 9.69 1.80 -5.73
N VAL A 82 9.02 1.67 -4.56
CA VAL A 82 8.66 2.85 -3.75
C VAL A 82 9.97 3.43 -3.24
N SER A 83 10.33 4.63 -3.68
CA SER A 83 11.47 5.31 -3.10
C SER A 83 11.02 5.94 -1.80
N PHE A 84 11.34 5.28 -0.67
CA PHE A 84 10.97 5.72 0.68
C PHE A 84 11.31 7.21 0.95
N GLU A 85 12.32 7.76 0.27
CA GLU A 85 12.74 9.16 0.40
C GLU A 85 11.93 10.15 -0.46
N SER A 86 11.22 9.67 -1.49
CA SER A 86 10.45 10.51 -2.42
C SER A 86 8.94 10.37 -2.25
N ASP A 87 8.46 9.17 -1.93
CA ASP A 87 7.03 8.85 -1.89
C ASP A 87 6.44 8.86 -0.47
N VAL A 88 7.27 9.05 0.57
CA VAL A 88 6.82 9.09 1.97
C VAL A 88 6.86 10.51 2.52
N VAL A 89 5.68 11.04 2.86
CA VAL A 89 5.51 12.30 3.56
C VAL A 89 5.45 12.04 5.06
N GLN A 90 6.42 12.58 5.79
CA GLN A 90 6.46 12.54 7.25
C GLN A 90 5.83 13.82 7.83
N ARG A 91 4.91 13.65 8.77
CA ARG A 91 4.29 14.74 9.54
C ARG A 91 4.48 14.50 11.03
N GLU A 92 4.89 15.55 11.73
CA GLU A 92 4.99 15.54 13.19
C GLU A 92 3.64 15.94 13.79
N GLY A 93 3.19 15.19 14.81
CA GLY A 93 1.87 15.35 15.44
C GLY A 93 1.45 14.09 16.20
N GLU A 94 0.34 14.16 16.92
CA GLU A 94 -0.22 13.00 17.62
C GLU A 94 -1.05 12.15 16.63
N PHE A 95 -0.46 11.07 16.14
CA PHE A 95 -1.12 10.11 15.25
C PHE A 95 -1.23 8.74 15.89
N THR A 96 -2.12 7.90 15.35
CA THR A 96 -2.26 6.50 15.76
C THR A 96 -1.89 5.61 14.60
N CYS A 97 -0.88 4.75 14.78
CA CYS A 97 -0.41 3.87 13.72
C CYS A 97 -1.53 2.91 13.28
N ARG A 98 -1.91 2.90 12.00
CA ARG A 98 -2.98 2.02 11.49
C ARG A 98 -2.66 0.53 11.63
N ARG A 99 -1.36 0.17 11.61
CA ARG A 99 -0.91 -1.22 11.68
C ARG A 99 -0.91 -1.80 13.09
N CYS A 100 -0.34 -1.08 14.07
CA CYS A 100 -0.14 -1.59 15.42
C CYS A 100 -1.00 -0.88 16.49
N GLY A 101 -1.71 0.19 16.12
CA GLY A 101 -2.50 0.99 17.05
C GLY A 101 -1.71 1.84 18.04
N ALA A 102 -0.38 1.91 17.91
CA ALA A 102 0.47 2.69 18.82
C ALA A 102 0.32 4.20 18.57
N SER A 103 0.27 4.97 19.65
CA SER A 103 0.37 6.43 19.62
C SER A 103 1.78 6.83 19.17
N ILE A 104 1.87 7.60 18.09
CA ILE A 104 3.12 8.04 17.48
C ILE A 104 3.13 9.56 17.38
N SER A 105 4.27 10.16 17.69
CA SER A 105 4.50 11.61 17.55
C SER A 105 4.87 12.02 16.11
N THR A 106 5.10 11.04 15.23
CA THR A 106 5.47 11.25 13.83
C THR A 106 4.72 10.26 12.95
N GLY A 107 3.74 10.75 12.19
CA GLY A 107 2.98 9.98 11.21
C GLY A 107 3.67 9.97 9.86
N HIS A 108 3.91 8.78 9.31
CA HIS A 108 4.44 8.58 7.97
C HIS A 108 3.27 8.24 7.04
N PHE A 109 3.17 8.97 5.93
CA PHE A 109 2.13 8.84 4.93
C PHE A 109 2.79 8.51 3.60
N VAL A 110 2.47 7.37 3.02
CA VAL A 110 2.92 7.04 1.65
C VAL A 110 1.96 7.67 0.68
N LYS A 111 2.47 8.47 -0.24
CA LYS A 111 1.71 8.95 -1.37
C LYS A 111 1.87 7.97 -2.51
N PHE A 112 0.77 7.34 -2.89
CA PHE A 112 0.64 6.64 -4.15
C PHE A 112 -0.12 7.53 -5.14
N ASP A 113 -0.03 7.23 -6.44
CA ASP A 113 -0.74 7.99 -7.47
C ASP A 113 -2.27 7.82 -7.30
N ALA A 114 -2.70 6.63 -6.91
CA ALA A 114 -4.10 6.32 -6.61
C ALA A 114 -4.60 7.01 -5.32
N ALA A 115 -3.81 7.00 -4.24
CA ALA A 115 -4.19 7.64 -2.98
C ALA A 115 -3.08 7.71 -1.91
N GLU A 116 -3.28 8.56 -0.89
CA GLU A 116 -2.43 8.58 0.30
C GLU A 116 -2.77 7.41 1.26
N HIS A 117 -1.72 6.82 1.85
CA HIS A 117 -1.78 5.70 2.78
C HIS A 117 -0.99 6.01 4.07
N GLY A 118 -1.70 6.23 5.17
CA GLY A 118 -1.12 6.58 6.46
C GLY A 118 -2.19 6.82 7.52
N PRO A 119 -1.82 7.13 8.78
CA PRO A 119 -0.45 7.29 9.31
C PRO A 119 0.19 6.00 9.82
N PHE A 120 1.50 5.85 9.61
CA PHE A 120 2.34 4.76 10.14
C PHE A 120 3.52 5.29 10.97
N GLY A 121 3.97 4.49 11.94
CA GLY A 121 5.23 4.74 12.66
C GLY A 121 6.44 4.35 11.82
N SER A 122 7.61 4.93 12.13
CA SER A 122 8.88 4.74 11.38
C SER A 122 9.28 3.27 11.18
N SER A 123 9.07 2.40 12.18
CA SER A 123 9.33 0.96 12.06
C SER A 123 8.22 0.20 11.32
N CYS A 124 6.97 0.67 11.42
CA CYS A 124 5.84 -0.01 10.78
C CYS A 124 5.85 0.22 9.26
N ILE A 125 6.17 1.44 8.83
CA ILE A 125 6.18 1.79 7.42
C ILE A 125 7.26 1.02 6.66
N ARG A 126 8.47 0.86 7.22
CA ARG A 126 9.56 0.08 6.61
C ARG A 126 9.17 -1.37 6.35
N LYS A 127 8.44 -1.98 7.29
CA LYS A 127 7.92 -3.34 7.15
C LYS A 127 6.78 -3.43 6.12
N VAL A 128 5.95 -2.38 5.99
CA VAL A 128 4.88 -2.35 4.97
C VAL A 128 5.47 -2.19 3.58
N THR A 129 6.48 -1.33 3.41
CA THR A 129 7.16 -1.09 2.13
C THR A 129 8.23 -2.14 1.79
N GLY A 130 8.41 -3.19 2.60
CA GLY A 130 9.30 -4.32 2.28
C GLY A 130 10.80 -4.10 2.53
N ARG A 131 11.21 -3.12 3.35
CA ARG A 131 12.62 -2.86 3.68
C ARG A 131 13.15 -3.59 4.93
N GLU A 132 12.27 -4.21 5.74
CA GLU A 132 12.60 -4.97 6.97
C GLU A 132 11.74 -6.23 7.10
#